data_AF-A0A9E3INB6-F1
#
_entry.id   AF-A0A9E3INB6-F1
#
_cell.length_a   1.000
_cell.length_b   1.000
_cell.length_c   1.000
_cell.angle_alpha   90.00
_cell.angle_beta   90.00
_cell.angle_gamma   90.00
#
_symmetry.space_group_name_H-M   'P 1'
#
loop_
_entity.id
_entity.type
_entity.pdbx_description
1 polymer ?
#
loop_
_entity_poly.entity_id
_entity_poly.type
_entity_poly.pdbx_seq_one_letter_code
_entity_poly.pdbx_strand_id
1 'polypeptide(L)'
;MKTPLRFLALLGLLLLPLTGVRAGDVDEVIARARSTVGSEAALAALQSVHYTGTLETTATDEKGEPKLVQVAIEIIFQKPYRQRIVATSENKIEITALDDYEGWQREQDPKDSARWRMTLLSKDQIKRLRANTWENLCFFRGLERRGGRVEDLGAAAVDGKDCRKLAFIHEDNIIFYRYFDQSSGRLALTETEAGVRIREQEDIIAGGLRFPRKIVTDRKLADGKTRTVTIVFDKITVNETFADSLFAVPSMGR
;
A
#
# COMPACT_ATOMS: atom_id res chain seq x y z
N MET A 1 9.19 -63.75 55.55
CA MET A 1 10.02 -62.53 55.71
C MET A 1 9.72 -61.63 54.51
N LYS A 2 8.75 -60.72 54.64
CA LYS A 2 8.91 -59.27 54.91
C LYS A 2 9.52 -58.48 53.73
N THR A 3 8.67 -57.86 52.92
CA THR A 3 8.79 -56.45 52.47
C THR A 3 8.50 -55.51 53.67
N PRO A 4 8.63 -54.15 53.63
CA PRO A 4 9.24 -53.21 52.64
C PRO A 4 10.03 -52.01 53.28
N LEU A 5 10.67 -51.14 52.48
CA LEU A 5 10.87 -49.69 52.77
C LEU A 5 11.31 -48.97 51.46
N ARG A 6 10.42 -48.36 50.67
CA ARG A 6 9.95 -46.94 50.73
C ARG A 6 11.06 -45.90 50.90
N PHE A 7 11.45 -45.25 49.80
CA PHE A 7 11.75 -43.82 49.79
C PHE A 7 11.01 -43.14 48.64
N LEU A 8 10.11 -42.25 49.05
CA LEU A 8 9.40 -41.25 48.24
C LEU A 8 10.39 -40.15 47.87
N ALA A 9 10.38 -39.71 46.61
CA ALA A 9 10.74 -38.34 46.24
C ALA A 9 9.76 -37.88 45.15
N LEU A 10 8.70 -37.21 45.60
CA LEU A 10 7.85 -36.38 44.75
C LEU A 10 8.71 -35.23 44.21
N LEU A 11 8.84 -35.13 42.89
CA LEU A 11 9.14 -33.87 42.23
C LEU A 11 7.90 -33.48 41.40
N GLY A 12 7.05 -32.63 42.00
CA GLY A 12 5.94 -32.02 41.30
C GLY A 12 6.48 -31.00 40.31
N LEU A 13 6.44 -31.33 39.02
CA LEU A 13 6.66 -30.37 37.96
C LEU A 13 5.40 -29.49 37.86
N LEU A 14 5.49 -28.27 38.38
CA LEU A 14 4.53 -27.20 38.09
C LEU A 14 4.67 -26.83 36.60
N LEU A 15 3.83 -27.43 35.77
CA LEU A 15 3.56 -26.96 34.41
C LEU A 15 2.78 -25.66 34.51
N LEU A 16 3.50 -24.54 34.56
CA LEU A 16 2.93 -23.24 34.22
C LEU A 16 2.44 -23.31 32.77
N PRO A 17 1.16 -23.05 32.48
CA PRO A 17 0.73 -22.88 31.10
C PRO A 17 1.39 -21.61 30.58
N LEU A 18 2.42 -21.77 29.75
CA LEU A 18 2.78 -20.75 28.77
C LEU A 18 1.51 -20.51 27.95
N THR A 19 0.82 -19.41 28.23
CA THR A 19 -0.17 -18.85 27.31
C THR A 19 0.61 -18.42 26.08
N GLY A 20 0.85 -19.38 25.18
CA GLY A 20 1.34 -19.10 23.85
C GLY A 20 0.37 -18.12 23.23
N VAL A 21 0.86 -16.90 22.95
CA VAL A 21 0.19 -15.99 22.04
C VAL A 21 -0.04 -16.78 20.77
N ARG A 22 -1.29 -17.19 20.54
CA ARG A 22 -1.65 -17.90 19.30
C ARG A 22 -1.21 -16.99 18.17
N ALA A 23 -0.43 -17.53 17.24
CA ALA A 23 -0.33 -16.92 15.94
C ALA A 23 -1.76 -16.73 15.44
N GLY A 24 -2.17 -15.48 15.22
CA GLY A 24 -3.47 -15.24 14.61
C GLY A 24 -3.40 -15.87 13.23
N ASP A 25 -4.38 -16.66 12.86
CA ASP A 25 -4.46 -17.18 11.50
C ASP A 25 -4.39 -15.99 10.53
N VAL A 26 -3.50 -16.05 9.54
CA VAL A 26 -3.31 -14.98 8.54
C VAL A 26 -4.65 -14.62 7.91
N ASP A 27 -5.47 -15.64 7.65
CA ASP A 27 -6.80 -15.46 7.07
C ASP A 27 -7.77 -14.73 8.02
N GLU A 28 -7.69 -14.97 9.33
CA GLU A 28 -8.50 -14.24 10.32
C GLU A 28 -8.08 -12.77 10.44
N VAL A 29 -6.78 -12.48 10.41
CA VAL A 29 -6.26 -11.11 10.43
C VAL A 29 -6.71 -10.36 9.18
N ILE A 30 -6.57 -10.98 8.01
CA ILE A 30 -7.01 -10.42 6.73
C ILE A 30 -8.53 -10.23 6.71
N ALA A 31 -9.31 -11.23 7.14
CA ALA A 31 -10.77 -11.14 7.17
C ALA A 31 -11.25 -9.99 8.07
N ARG A 32 -10.64 -9.83 9.25
CA ARG A 32 -10.93 -8.71 10.15
C ARG A 32 -10.52 -7.37 9.55
N ALA A 33 -9.36 -7.28 8.90
CA ALA A 33 -8.94 -6.05 8.23
C ALA A 33 -9.91 -5.65 7.11
N ARG A 34 -10.31 -6.61 6.28
CA ARG A 34 -11.26 -6.41 5.17
C ARG A 34 -12.64 -5.96 5.65
N SER A 35 -13.13 -6.47 6.78
CA SER A 35 -14.42 -6.04 7.33
C SER A 35 -14.42 -4.57 7.77
N THR A 36 -13.25 -3.98 8.07
CA THR A 36 -13.13 -2.54 8.33
C THR A 36 -13.21 -1.68 7.06
N VAL A 37 -12.91 -2.27 5.90
CA VAL A 37 -12.96 -1.60 4.59
C VAL A 37 -14.37 -1.61 4.03
N GLY A 38 -15.04 -2.76 4.04
CA GLY A 38 -16.40 -2.88 3.51
C GLY A 38 -16.89 -4.33 3.46
N SER A 39 -18.06 -4.54 2.86
CA SER A 39 -18.59 -5.90 2.71
C SER A 39 -17.79 -6.72 1.69
N GLU A 40 -17.74 -8.04 1.87
CA GLU A 40 -17.07 -8.93 0.92
C GLU A 40 -17.66 -8.82 -0.49
N ALA A 41 -18.98 -8.57 -0.61
CA ALA A 41 -19.62 -8.33 -1.90
C ALA A 41 -19.11 -7.06 -2.58
N ALA A 42 -18.99 -5.94 -1.84
CA ALA A 42 -18.45 -4.70 -2.39
C ALA A 42 -16.97 -4.83 -2.77
N LEU A 43 -16.16 -5.48 -1.93
CA LEU A 43 -14.74 -5.75 -2.20
C LEU A 43 -14.56 -6.65 -3.43
N ALA A 44 -15.41 -7.66 -3.61
CA ALA A 44 -15.36 -8.55 -4.77
C ALA A 44 -15.81 -7.84 -6.06
N ALA A 45 -16.79 -6.95 -5.97
CA ALA A 45 -17.32 -6.20 -7.12
C ALA A 45 -16.36 -5.13 -7.64
N LEU A 46 -15.39 -4.67 -6.83
CA LEU A 46 -14.47 -3.60 -7.21
C LEU A 46 -13.64 -3.96 -8.45
N GLN A 47 -13.73 -3.13 -9.50
CA GLN A 47 -12.97 -3.24 -10.73
C GLN A 47 -12.02 -2.07 -10.94
N SER A 48 -12.37 -0.88 -10.48
CA SER A 48 -11.55 0.32 -10.62
C SER A 48 -11.75 1.27 -9.44
N VAL A 49 -10.73 2.09 -9.19
CA VAL A 49 -10.79 3.21 -8.24
C VAL A 49 -10.14 4.43 -8.91
N HIS A 50 -10.80 5.57 -8.80
CA HIS A 50 -10.31 6.83 -9.32
C HIS A 50 -10.31 7.88 -8.22
N TYR A 51 -9.11 8.37 -7.93
CA TYR A 51 -8.78 9.37 -6.95
C TYR A 51 -8.47 10.70 -7.64
N THR A 52 -9.00 11.79 -7.10
CA THR A 52 -8.53 13.15 -7.42
C THR A 52 -8.22 13.88 -6.14
N GLY A 53 -7.13 14.65 -6.12
CA GLY A 53 -6.73 15.38 -4.93
C GLY A 53 -5.50 16.24 -5.13
N THR A 54 -4.82 16.51 -4.02
CA THR A 54 -3.60 17.31 -3.97
C THR A 54 -2.48 16.53 -3.28
N LEU A 55 -1.30 16.51 -3.90
CA LEU A 55 -0.05 16.08 -3.30
C LEU A 55 0.68 17.31 -2.72
N GLU A 56 1.05 17.22 -1.46
CA GLU A 56 1.81 18.20 -0.71
C GLU A 56 3.22 17.66 -0.46
N THR A 57 4.22 18.38 -0.94
CA THR A 57 5.64 18.06 -0.72
C THR A 57 6.41 19.33 -0.44
N THR A 58 7.51 19.21 0.30
CA THR A 58 8.46 20.31 0.46
C THR A 58 9.44 20.29 -0.72
N ALA A 59 9.62 21.44 -1.36
CA ALA A 59 10.68 21.72 -2.32
C ALA A 59 11.58 22.84 -1.78
N THR A 60 12.70 23.09 -2.44
CA THR A 60 13.57 24.22 -2.13
C THR A 60 13.26 25.36 -3.10
N ASP A 61 13.13 26.59 -2.60
CA ASP A 61 12.96 27.77 -3.44
C ASP A 61 14.29 28.27 -4.03
N GLU A 62 14.24 29.34 -4.83
CA GLU A 62 15.43 29.95 -5.47
C GLU A 62 16.49 30.45 -4.47
N LYS A 63 16.10 30.66 -3.20
CA LYS A 63 16.97 31.13 -2.12
C LYS A 63 17.52 29.98 -1.27
N GLY A 64 17.17 28.74 -1.57
CA GLY A 64 17.59 27.59 -0.77
C GLY A 64 16.65 27.25 0.38
N GLU A 65 15.52 27.94 0.52
CA GLU A 65 14.60 27.77 1.65
C GLU A 65 13.51 26.72 1.37
N PRO A 66 13.07 25.95 2.39
CA PRO A 66 11.97 25.01 2.23
C PRO A 66 10.65 25.71 1.93
N LYS A 67 10.01 25.36 0.82
CA LYS A 67 8.68 25.83 0.41
C LYS A 67 7.74 24.66 0.23
N LEU A 68 6.52 24.77 0.78
CA LEU A 68 5.45 23.82 0.50
C LEU A 68 5.00 23.97 -0.96
N VAL A 69 4.97 22.87 -1.67
CA VAL A 69 4.50 22.78 -3.06
C VAL A 69 3.28 21.87 -3.08
N GLN A 70 2.22 22.37 -3.70
CA GLN A 70 1.00 21.63 -3.96
C GLN A 70 0.96 21.23 -5.44
N VAL A 71 0.66 19.97 -5.69
CA VAL A 71 0.60 19.37 -7.02
C VAL A 71 -0.75 18.67 -7.14
N ALA A 72 -1.56 19.04 -8.12
CA ALA A 72 -2.81 18.34 -8.37
C ALA A 72 -2.50 16.90 -8.79
N ILE A 73 -3.19 15.92 -8.19
CA ILE A 73 -2.97 14.50 -8.45
C ILE A 73 -4.28 13.83 -8.89
N GLU A 74 -4.20 13.06 -9.97
CA GLU A 74 -5.23 12.12 -10.43
C GLU A 74 -4.61 10.73 -10.43
N ILE A 75 -5.29 9.74 -9.82
CA ILE A 75 -4.82 8.36 -9.81
C ILE A 75 -5.98 7.44 -10.19
N ILE A 76 -5.76 6.61 -11.20
CA ILE A 76 -6.69 5.56 -11.62
C ILE A 76 -6.00 4.22 -11.41
N PHE A 77 -6.67 3.29 -10.74
CA PHE A 77 -6.33 1.88 -10.72
C PHE A 77 -7.49 1.08 -11.34
N GLN A 78 -7.19 0.12 -12.19
CA GLN A 78 -8.18 -0.74 -12.82
C GLN A 78 -7.66 -2.18 -12.95
N LYS A 79 -8.51 -3.16 -12.66
CA LYS A 79 -8.19 -4.58 -12.85
C LYS A 79 -7.99 -4.91 -14.34
N PRO A 80 -7.07 -5.84 -14.67
CA PRO A 80 -6.23 -6.60 -13.74
C PRO A 80 -4.99 -5.85 -13.26
N TYR A 81 -4.33 -5.07 -14.10
CA TYR A 81 -3.07 -4.38 -13.79
C TYR A 81 -2.93 -3.09 -14.61
N ARG A 82 -3.96 -2.26 -14.59
CA ARG A 82 -3.95 -0.95 -15.20
C ARG A 82 -3.84 0.13 -14.14
N GLN A 83 -2.93 1.06 -14.36
CA GLN A 83 -2.74 2.20 -13.48
C GLN A 83 -2.39 3.43 -14.27
N ARG A 84 -2.89 4.58 -13.86
CA ARG A 84 -2.48 5.88 -14.40
C ARG A 84 -2.40 6.90 -13.29
N ILE A 85 -1.28 7.60 -13.19
CA ILE A 85 -1.07 8.72 -12.26
C ILE A 85 -0.79 9.96 -13.10
N VAL A 86 -1.47 11.06 -12.82
CA VAL A 86 -1.15 12.40 -13.33
C VAL A 86 -0.80 13.29 -12.16
N ALA A 87 0.37 13.89 -12.20
CA ALA A 87 0.80 14.93 -11.29
C ALA A 87 0.94 16.23 -12.09
N THR A 88 0.14 17.24 -11.74
CA THR A 88 0.11 18.54 -12.43
C THR A 88 0.60 19.64 -11.49
N SER A 89 1.71 20.28 -11.88
CA SER A 89 2.28 21.45 -11.21
C SER A 89 2.35 22.62 -12.19
N GLU A 90 2.69 23.81 -11.69
CA GLU A 90 2.89 25.01 -12.53
C GLU A 90 3.97 24.83 -13.61
N ASN A 91 4.95 23.96 -13.36
CA ASN A 91 6.14 23.80 -14.20
C ASN A 91 6.10 22.53 -15.07
N LYS A 92 5.32 21.52 -14.70
CA LYS A 92 5.35 20.20 -15.33
C LYS A 92 4.05 19.43 -15.10
N ILE A 93 3.58 18.76 -16.15
CA ILE A 93 2.63 17.65 -16.06
C ILE A 93 3.42 16.35 -16.21
N GLU A 94 3.30 15.46 -15.23
CA GLU A 94 3.92 14.14 -15.25
C GLU A 94 2.84 13.08 -15.26
N ILE A 95 2.88 12.20 -16.25
CA ILE A 95 1.94 11.10 -16.42
C ILE A 95 2.74 9.80 -16.34
N THR A 96 2.37 8.92 -15.42
CA THR A 96 2.91 7.55 -15.35
C THR A 96 1.75 6.60 -15.56
N ALA A 97 1.88 5.66 -16.50
CA ALA A 97 0.86 4.67 -16.74
C ALA A 97 1.43 3.26 -16.89
N LEU A 98 0.56 2.30 -16.62
CA LEU A 98 0.76 0.86 -16.68
C LEU A 98 -0.44 0.24 -17.39
N ASP A 99 -0.17 -0.59 -18.39
CA ASP A 99 -1.10 -1.57 -18.94
C ASP A 99 -0.45 -2.97 -18.86
N ASP A 100 -0.69 -3.64 -17.73
CA ASP A 100 -0.17 -4.97 -17.40
C ASP A 100 1.35 -5.10 -17.46
N TYR A 101 1.91 -5.41 -18.63
CA TYR A 101 3.36 -5.59 -18.84
C TYR A 101 3.99 -4.42 -19.60
N GLU A 102 3.21 -3.41 -19.96
CA GLU A 102 3.68 -2.19 -20.61
C GLU A 102 3.56 -1.03 -19.64
N GLY A 103 4.61 -0.22 -19.54
CA GLY A 103 4.62 0.94 -18.67
C GLY A 103 5.37 2.09 -19.30
N TRP A 104 4.86 3.29 -19.12
CA TRP A 104 5.46 4.50 -19.68
C TRP A 104 5.30 5.67 -18.73
N GLN A 105 6.21 6.63 -18.90
CA GLN A 105 6.17 7.90 -18.21
C GLN A 105 6.35 9.02 -19.23
N ARG A 106 5.51 10.04 -19.16
CA ARG A 106 5.57 11.24 -19.98
C ARG A 106 5.70 12.45 -19.09
N GLU A 107 6.61 13.33 -19.45
CA GLU A 107 6.67 14.68 -18.91
C GLU A 107 6.32 15.67 -20.01
N GLN A 108 5.50 16.67 -19.66
CA GLN A 108 4.95 17.64 -20.60
C GLN A 108 4.98 19.04 -19.99
N ASP A 109 5.25 20.04 -20.83
CA ASP A 109 5.09 21.45 -20.47
C ASP A 109 3.60 21.77 -20.25
N PRO A 110 3.20 22.33 -19.10
CA PRO A 110 1.79 22.66 -18.84
C PRO A 110 1.21 23.71 -19.79
N LYS A 111 2.06 24.54 -20.40
CA LYS A 111 1.67 25.64 -21.31
C LYS A 111 1.79 25.25 -22.78
N ASP A 112 2.49 24.16 -23.10
CA ASP A 112 2.68 23.69 -24.47
C ASP A 112 2.66 22.16 -24.53
N SER A 113 1.51 21.59 -24.93
CA SER A 113 1.33 20.14 -25.01
C SER A 113 2.19 19.44 -26.06
N ALA A 114 2.75 20.19 -27.02
CA ALA A 114 3.66 19.64 -28.03
C ALA A 114 5.07 19.42 -27.46
N ARG A 115 5.42 20.10 -26.37
CA ARG A 115 6.70 19.92 -25.68
C ARG A 115 6.59 18.84 -24.62
N TRP A 116 6.93 17.62 -25.03
CA TRP A 116 6.94 16.47 -24.14
C TRP A 116 8.14 15.56 -24.40
N ARG A 117 8.46 14.75 -23.38
CA ARG A 117 9.35 13.61 -23.48
C ARG A 117 8.69 12.40 -22.87
N MET A 118 8.94 11.23 -23.44
CA MET A 118 8.41 9.97 -22.95
C MET A 118 9.52 8.95 -22.80
N THR A 119 9.42 8.14 -21.75
CA THR A 119 10.30 7.02 -21.47
C THR A 119 9.46 5.79 -21.19
N LEU A 120 9.90 4.63 -21.70
CA LEU A 120 9.37 3.35 -21.28
C LEU A 120 9.92 3.00 -19.91
N LEU A 121 9.09 2.40 -19.07
CA LEU A 121 9.47 1.97 -17.73
C LEU A 121 10.28 0.66 -17.81
N SER A 122 11.22 0.51 -16.88
CA SER A 122 11.97 -0.74 -16.75
C SER A 122 11.07 -1.87 -16.22
N LYS A 123 11.54 -3.12 -16.38
CA LYS A 123 10.88 -4.31 -15.83
C LYS A 123 10.58 -4.18 -14.33
N ASP A 124 11.53 -3.67 -13.56
CA ASP A 124 11.38 -3.55 -12.10
C ASP A 124 10.37 -2.45 -11.72
N GLN A 125 10.35 -1.35 -12.48
CA GLN A 125 9.32 -0.31 -12.32
C GLN A 125 7.93 -0.86 -12.63
N ILE A 126 7.78 -1.61 -13.73
CA ILE A 126 6.52 -2.26 -14.14
C ILE A 126 6.04 -3.21 -13.04
N LYS A 127 6.91 -4.10 -12.54
CA LYS A 127 6.57 -5.04 -11.44
C LYS A 127 6.09 -4.31 -10.19
N ARG A 128 6.75 -3.21 -9.82
CA ARG A 128 6.35 -2.40 -8.67
C ARG A 128 4.99 -1.72 -8.89
N LEU A 129 4.73 -1.20 -10.08
CA LEU A 129 3.42 -0.63 -10.40
C LEU A 129 2.31 -1.69 -10.39
N ARG A 130 2.56 -2.91 -10.88
CA ARG A 130 1.61 -4.02 -10.80
C ARG A 130 1.30 -4.39 -9.35
N ALA A 131 2.32 -4.46 -8.50
CA ALA A 131 2.15 -4.72 -7.07
C ALA A 131 1.33 -3.61 -6.41
N ASN A 132 1.66 -2.34 -6.65
CA ASN A 132 0.87 -1.21 -6.16
C ASN A 132 -0.59 -1.26 -6.63
N THR A 133 -0.82 -1.62 -7.90
CA THR A 133 -2.18 -1.78 -8.46
C THR A 133 -2.96 -2.87 -7.74
N TRP A 134 -2.32 -4.01 -7.49
CA TRP A 134 -2.92 -5.11 -6.72
C TRP A 134 -3.28 -4.66 -5.30
N GLU A 135 -2.34 -4.01 -4.61
CA GLU A 135 -2.52 -3.57 -3.24
C GLU A 135 -3.68 -2.57 -3.07
N ASN A 136 -3.98 -1.78 -4.11
CA ASN A 136 -5.09 -0.81 -4.12
C ASN A 136 -6.44 -1.40 -4.56
N LEU A 137 -6.49 -2.60 -5.16
CA LEU A 137 -7.71 -3.19 -5.72
C LEU A 137 -8.14 -4.50 -5.05
N CYS A 138 -7.22 -5.22 -4.40
CA CYS A 138 -7.46 -6.57 -3.89
C CYS A 138 -7.61 -6.65 -2.36
N PHE A 139 -7.31 -5.56 -1.64
CA PHE A 139 -7.50 -5.42 -0.18
C PHE A 139 -7.07 -6.66 0.60
N PHE A 140 -5.75 -6.88 0.63
CA PHE A 140 -5.10 -7.90 1.45
C PHE A 140 -5.37 -9.36 1.04
N ARG A 141 -6.02 -9.67 -0.10
CA ARG A 141 -6.37 -11.05 -0.45
C ARG A 141 -5.97 -11.49 -1.86
N GLY A 142 -5.57 -12.76 -1.97
CA GLY A 142 -5.50 -13.51 -3.23
C GLY A 142 -4.19 -13.33 -3.99
N LEU A 143 -3.17 -12.77 -3.34
CA LEU A 143 -1.83 -12.54 -3.88
C LEU A 143 -1.18 -13.86 -4.34
N GLU A 144 -1.50 -14.95 -3.66
CA GLU A 144 -1.06 -16.32 -3.93
C GLU A 144 -1.41 -16.79 -5.34
N ARG A 145 -2.57 -16.33 -5.87
CA ARG A 145 -3.01 -16.64 -7.24
C ARG A 145 -2.14 -15.99 -8.31
N ARG A 146 -1.23 -15.11 -7.92
CA ARG A 146 -0.31 -14.38 -8.79
C ARG A 146 1.15 -14.73 -8.52
N GLY A 147 1.39 -15.80 -7.74
CA GLY A 147 2.73 -16.27 -7.39
C GLY A 147 3.38 -15.53 -6.21
N GLY A 148 2.68 -14.59 -5.59
CA GLY A 148 3.12 -14.00 -4.32
C GLY A 148 2.67 -14.84 -3.12
N ARG A 149 2.89 -14.33 -1.91
CA ARG A 149 2.47 -14.98 -0.66
C ARG A 149 2.30 -13.99 0.48
N VAL A 150 1.56 -14.38 1.50
CA VAL A 150 1.47 -13.63 2.76
C VAL A 150 2.10 -14.44 3.89
N GLU A 151 3.01 -13.80 4.61
CA GLU A 151 3.68 -14.38 5.78
C GLU A 151 3.31 -13.63 7.05
N ASP A 152 3.07 -14.37 8.13
CA ASP A 152 2.86 -13.79 9.45
C ASP A 152 4.19 -13.59 10.17
N LEU A 153 4.50 -12.33 10.48
CA LEU A 153 5.74 -11.94 11.16
C LEU A 153 5.55 -11.74 12.67
N GLY A 154 4.37 -12.05 13.20
CA GLY A 154 4.14 -12.02 14.64
C GLY A 154 3.56 -10.71 15.17
N ALA A 155 3.61 -10.59 16.49
CA ALA A 155 3.20 -9.38 17.19
C ALA A 155 4.19 -8.24 16.94
N ALA A 156 3.67 -7.02 16.85
CA ALA A 156 4.44 -5.79 16.74
C ALA A 156 3.71 -4.66 17.47
N ALA A 157 4.41 -3.56 17.73
CA ALA A 157 3.79 -2.34 18.28
C ALA A 157 3.99 -1.17 17.31
N VAL A 158 2.92 -0.40 17.08
CA VAL A 158 2.97 0.83 16.28
C VAL A 158 2.28 1.94 17.07
N ASP A 159 3.03 2.99 17.40
CA ASP A 159 2.54 4.15 18.17
C ASP A 159 1.81 3.75 19.46
N GLY A 160 2.34 2.75 20.17
CA GLY A 160 1.76 2.21 21.40
C GLY A 160 0.56 1.27 21.22
N LYS A 161 0.16 0.95 19.98
CA LYS A 161 -0.91 -0.02 19.68
C LYS A 161 -0.35 -1.41 19.39
N ASP A 162 -0.97 -2.41 19.98
CA ASP A 162 -0.69 -3.81 19.67
C ASP A 162 -1.17 -4.15 18.25
N CYS A 163 -0.23 -4.58 17.42
CA CYS A 163 -0.45 -4.90 16.02
C CYS A 163 -0.04 -6.34 15.71
N ARG A 164 -0.65 -6.93 14.68
CA ARG A 164 -0.09 -8.09 13.98
C ARG A 164 0.60 -7.62 12.71
N LYS A 165 1.86 -8.03 12.51
CA LYS A 165 2.63 -7.69 11.31
C LYS A 165 2.53 -8.82 10.30
N LEU A 166 2.05 -8.52 9.10
CA LEU A 166 2.05 -9.44 7.96
C LEU A 166 2.96 -8.91 6.85
N ALA A 167 3.64 -9.79 6.13
CA ALA A 167 4.41 -9.47 4.94
C ALA A 167 3.64 -9.92 3.69
N PHE A 168 3.26 -8.98 2.83
CA PHE A 168 2.68 -9.25 1.52
C PHE A 168 3.80 -9.24 0.48
N ILE A 169 4.27 -10.42 0.10
CA ILE A 169 5.45 -10.63 -0.74
C ILE A 169 4.99 -10.87 -2.17
N HIS A 170 5.17 -9.87 -3.05
CA HIS A 170 4.86 -9.98 -4.47
C HIS A 170 5.99 -10.64 -5.24
N GLU A 171 7.21 -10.26 -4.90
CA GLU A 171 8.47 -10.81 -5.38
C GLU A 171 9.54 -10.63 -4.29
N ASP A 172 10.72 -11.23 -4.46
CA ASP A 172 11.81 -11.18 -3.47
C ASP A 172 12.15 -9.76 -2.99
N ASN A 173 12.02 -8.77 -3.87
CA ASN A 173 12.38 -7.37 -3.61
C ASN A 173 11.17 -6.42 -3.62
N ILE A 174 9.94 -6.93 -3.53
CA ILE A 174 8.71 -6.13 -3.51
C ILE A 174 7.83 -6.67 -2.40
N ILE A 175 7.94 -6.04 -1.22
CA ILE A 175 7.28 -6.51 0.00
C ILE A 175 6.56 -5.34 0.67
N PHE A 176 5.29 -5.55 0.99
CA PHE A 176 4.52 -4.62 1.83
C PHE A 176 4.34 -5.24 3.20
N TYR A 177 5.05 -4.72 4.19
CA TYR A 177 4.84 -5.05 5.59
C TYR A 177 3.65 -4.25 6.11
N ARG A 178 2.58 -4.94 6.50
CA ARG A 178 1.36 -4.32 7.01
C ARG A 178 1.15 -4.64 8.47
N TYR A 179 0.85 -3.60 9.23
CA TYR A 179 0.63 -3.66 10.67
C TYR A 179 -0.86 -3.45 10.91
N PHE A 180 -1.56 -4.51 11.33
CA PHE A 180 -2.98 -4.45 11.63
C PHE A 180 -3.17 -4.34 13.13
N ASP A 181 -3.81 -3.25 13.58
CA ASP A 181 -4.21 -3.04 14.97
C ASP A 181 -5.10 -4.22 15.41
N GLN A 182 -4.69 -4.92 16.46
CA GLN A 182 -5.40 -6.11 16.92
C GLN A 182 -6.77 -5.78 17.52
N SER A 183 -6.94 -4.57 18.06
CA SER A 183 -8.18 -4.14 18.70
C SER A 183 -9.25 -3.75 17.68
N SER A 184 -8.86 -2.97 16.67
CA SER A 184 -9.79 -2.41 15.69
C SER A 184 -9.83 -3.18 14.37
N GLY A 185 -8.81 -4.00 14.09
CA GLY A 185 -8.61 -4.63 12.78
C GLY A 185 -8.04 -3.70 11.71
N ARG A 186 -7.94 -2.39 11.97
CA ARG A 186 -7.52 -1.42 10.96
C ARG A 186 -6.03 -1.54 10.64
N LEU A 187 -5.69 -1.22 9.40
CA LEU A 187 -4.30 -0.99 9.00
C LEU A 187 -3.76 0.26 9.71
N ALA A 188 -2.75 0.08 10.57
CA ALA A 188 -2.11 1.15 11.31
C ALA A 188 -0.91 1.76 10.56
N LEU A 189 -0.22 0.93 9.78
CA LEU A 189 0.99 1.28 9.05
C LEU A 189 1.23 0.29 7.92
N THR A 190 1.71 0.79 6.78
CA THR A 190 2.42 -0.02 5.78
C THR A 190 3.89 0.41 5.74
N GLU A 191 4.80 -0.53 5.65
CA GLU A 191 6.22 -0.30 5.42
C GLU A 191 6.68 -1.10 4.20
N THR A 192 7.40 -0.48 3.27
CA THR A 192 8.00 -1.19 2.12
C THR A 192 9.35 -1.80 2.48
N GLU A 193 9.89 -2.70 1.66
CA GLU A 193 11.26 -3.20 1.80
C GLU A 193 12.34 -2.09 1.82
N ALA A 194 12.06 -0.94 1.20
CA ALA A 194 12.93 0.23 1.19
C ALA A 194 12.80 1.13 2.45
N GLY A 195 12.05 0.70 3.47
CA GLY A 195 11.83 1.47 4.71
C GLY A 195 10.92 2.69 4.56
N VAL A 196 10.21 2.83 3.43
CA VAL A 196 9.16 3.84 3.27
C VAL A 196 7.98 3.47 4.15
N ARG A 197 7.52 4.43 4.96
CA ARG A 197 6.40 4.26 5.90
C ARG A 197 5.19 5.02 5.37
N ILE A 198 4.05 4.34 5.27
CA ILE A 198 2.82 4.87 4.69
C ILE A 198 1.71 4.74 5.72
N ARG A 199 1.05 5.85 6.03
CA ARG A 199 -0.07 5.93 6.98
C ARG A 199 -1.32 6.45 6.29
N GLU A 200 -2.40 5.73 6.50
CA GLU A 200 -3.74 6.09 6.07
C GLU A 200 -4.43 6.88 7.18
N GLN A 201 -4.97 8.05 6.86
CA GLN A 201 -5.63 8.96 7.80
C GLN A 201 -6.95 9.44 7.21
N GLU A 202 -7.94 9.60 8.09
CA GLU A 202 -9.29 10.01 7.74
C GLU A 202 -9.96 9.06 6.74
N ASP A 203 -11.29 9.07 6.70
CA ASP A 203 -12.03 8.13 5.85
C ASP A 203 -12.92 8.89 4.87
N ILE A 204 -12.99 8.39 3.64
CA ILE A 204 -13.99 8.75 2.63
C ILE A 204 -14.63 7.46 2.12
N ILE A 205 -15.96 7.45 2.01
CA ILE A 205 -16.71 6.28 1.57
C ILE A 205 -17.05 6.43 0.09
N ALA A 206 -16.72 5.42 -0.71
CA ALA A 206 -17.05 5.35 -2.14
C ALA A 206 -17.50 3.93 -2.52
N GLY A 207 -18.67 3.79 -3.15
CA GLY A 207 -19.25 2.50 -3.52
C GLY A 207 -19.39 1.49 -2.36
N GLY A 208 -19.66 1.98 -1.15
CA GLY A 208 -19.78 1.15 0.05
C GLY A 208 -18.44 0.65 0.63
N LEU A 209 -17.31 1.13 0.10
CA LEU A 209 -15.97 0.85 0.59
C LEU A 209 -15.37 2.09 1.25
N ARG A 210 -14.61 1.87 2.32
CA ARG A 210 -13.84 2.87 3.03
C ARG A 210 -12.46 3.01 2.40
N PHE A 211 -12.12 4.21 2.00
CA PHE A 211 -10.80 4.60 1.50
C PHE A 211 -10.19 5.66 2.43
N PRO A 212 -8.86 5.76 2.49
CA PRO A 212 -8.23 6.87 3.18
C PRO A 212 -8.53 8.18 2.46
N ARG A 213 -8.88 9.23 3.21
CA ARG A 213 -8.93 10.59 2.63
C ARG A 213 -7.53 11.19 2.52
N LYS A 214 -6.61 10.79 3.40
CA LYS A 214 -5.25 11.32 3.46
C LYS A 214 -4.23 10.18 3.58
N ILE A 215 -3.17 10.26 2.80
CA ILE A 215 -2.02 9.34 2.87
C ILE A 215 -0.79 10.14 3.23
N VAL A 216 -0.12 9.78 4.32
CA VAL A 216 1.16 10.38 4.73
C VAL A 216 2.26 9.34 4.49
N THR A 217 3.25 9.72 3.69
CA THR A 217 4.38 8.87 3.33
C THR A 217 5.68 9.49 3.85
N ASP A 218 6.37 8.77 4.73
CA ASP A 218 7.67 9.13 5.24
C ASP A 218 8.76 8.25 4.62
N ARG A 219 9.81 8.89 4.10
CA ARG A 219 11.00 8.20 3.60
C ARG A 219 12.24 8.80 4.23
N LYS A 220 13.11 7.94 4.76
CA LYS A 220 14.47 8.35 5.13
C LYS A 220 15.32 8.59 3.90
N LEU A 221 15.93 9.76 3.83
CA LEU A 221 16.88 10.16 2.80
C LEU A 221 18.30 9.69 3.18
N ALA A 222 19.20 9.72 2.20
CA ALA A 222 20.60 9.32 2.39
C ALA A 222 21.35 10.21 3.41
N ASP A 223 20.90 11.44 3.62
CA ASP A 223 21.44 12.38 4.61
C ASP A 223 20.87 12.15 6.03
N GLY A 224 20.07 11.10 6.23
CA GLY A 224 19.43 10.77 7.49
C GLY A 224 18.17 11.59 7.80
N LYS A 225 17.83 12.61 7.00
CA LYS A 225 16.58 13.37 7.16
C LYS A 225 15.40 12.54 6.70
N THR A 226 14.22 12.84 7.25
CA THR A 226 12.97 12.26 6.78
C THR A 226 12.30 13.24 5.82
N ARG A 227 11.97 12.75 4.63
CA ARG A 227 11.08 13.44 3.70
C ARG A 227 9.67 12.90 3.88
N THR A 228 8.76 13.80 4.23
CA THR A 228 7.33 13.52 4.29
C THR A 228 6.66 14.05 3.03
N VAL A 229 5.83 13.22 2.42
CA VAL A 229 4.93 13.59 1.33
C VAL A 229 3.51 13.23 1.77
N THR A 230 2.58 14.16 1.60
CA THR A 230 1.18 13.95 1.94
C THR A 230 0.35 13.99 0.66
N ILE A 231 -0.60 13.08 0.52
CA ILE A 231 -1.65 13.17 -0.50
C ILE A 231 -2.98 13.33 0.23
N VAL A 232 -3.76 14.33 -0.16
CA VAL A 232 -5.12 14.56 0.32
C VAL A 232 -6.06 14.36 -0.86
N PHE A 233 -6.99 13.42 -0.75
CA PHE A 233 -7.98 13.13 -1.77
C PHE A 233 -9.24 13.95 -1.51
N ASP A 234 -9.69 14.67 -2.54
CA ASP A 234 -10.93 15.44 -2.52
C ASP A 234 -12.11 14.57 -2.93
N LYS A 235 -11.88 13.62 -3.82
CA LYS A 235 -12.91 12.72 -4.35
C LYS A 235 -12.32 11.35 -4.64
N ILE A 236 -13.10 10.33 -4.33
CA ILE A 236 -12.85 8.95 -4.70
C ILE A 236 -14.12 8.40 -5.34
N THR A 237 -13.97 7.76 -6.48
CA THR A 237 -15.04 7.03 -7.18
C THR A 237 -14.56 5.62 -7.48
N VAL A 238 -15.50 4.69 -7.62
CA VAL A 238 -15.19 3.29 -7.89
C VAL A 238 -16.01 2.77 -9.05
N ASN A 239 -15.49 1.76 -9.73
CA ASN A 239 -16.13 1.07 -10.85
C ASN A 239 -16.50 2.00 -12.03
N GLU A 240 -15.79 3.11 -12.18
CA GLU A 240 -15.81 3.89 -13.41
C GLU A 240 -15.17 3.08 -14.56
N THR A 241 -15.66 3.32 -15.77
CA THR A 241 -15.12 2.71 -16.99
C THR A 241 -14.16 3.69 -17.64
N PHE A 242 -12.97 3.20 -17.98
CA PHE A 242 -11.91 3.98 -18.59
C PHE A 242 -11.56 3.41 -19.96
N ALA A 243 -11.26 4.28 -20.91
CA ALA A 243 -10.79 3.86 -22.22
C ALA A 243 -9.38 3.26 -22.11
N ASP A 244 -9.14 2.15 -22.79
CA ASP A 244 -7.84 1.45 -22.84
C ASP A 244 -6.68 2.38 -23.24
N SER A 245 -6.96 3.35 -24.12
CA SER A 245 -6.00 4.35 -24.59
C SER A 245 -5.44 5.26 -23.49
N LEU A 246 -6.08 5.32 -22.31
CA LEU A 246 -5.51 6.04 -21.16
C LEU A 246 -4.28 5.34 -20.58
N PHE A 247 -4.20 4.01 -20.71
CA PHE A 247 -3.15 3.19 -20.12
C PHE A 247 -2.10 2.75 -21.16
N ALA A 248 -2.55 2.48 -22.38
CA ALA A 248 -1.70 2.01 -23.47
C ALA A 248 -0.57 3.01 -23.78
N VAL A 249 0.56 2.49 -24.26
CA VAL A 249 1.66 3.34 -24.74
C VAL A 249 1.15 4.20 -25.89
N PRO A 250 1.25 5.54 -25.80
CA PRO A 250 0.79 6.42 -26.87
C PRO A 250 1.50 6.12 -28.19
N SER A 251 0.75 6.05 -29.28
CA SER A 251 1.32 5.92 -30.62
C SER A 251 2.22 7.13 -30.93
N MET A 252 3.48 6.89 -31.24
CA MET A 252 4.48 7.92 -31.61
C MET A 252 4.26 8.51 -33.03
N GLY A 253 3.03 8.44 -33.55
CA GLY A 253 2.67 8.84 -34.90
C GLY A 253 2.75 10.36 -35.10
N ARG A 254 3.50 10.75 -36.13
CA ARG A 254 3.77 12.11 -36.61
C ARG A 254 2.52 12.91 -36.95
#